data_AF-A0A7M1B4P0-F1
#
_entry.id   AF-A0A7M1B4P0-F1
#
_cell.length_a   1.000
_cell.length_b   1.000
_cell.length_c   1.000
_cell.angle_alpha   90.00
_cell.angle_beta   90.00
_cell.angle_gamma   90.00
#
_symmetry.space_group_name_H-M   'P 1'
#
loop_
_entity.id
_entity.type
_entity.pdbx_description
1 polymer ?
#
loop_
_entity_poly.entity_id
_entity_poly.type
_entity_poly.pdbx_seq_one_letter_code
_entity_poly.pdbx_strand_id
1 'polypeptide(L)' 'MDFNEFAAYAYFFLVVFLVVVTYSYIYHLYTKKKDSSGVDYEHYSDMALKDDIGDTPVKPVSKTEEK' A
#
# COMPACT_ATOMS: atom_id res chain seq x y z
N MET A 1 -32.83 6.82 25.85
CA MET A 1 -31.39 6.95 25.62
C MET A 1 -30.97 8.27 26.20
N ASP A 2 -30.11 8.21 27.19
CA ASP A 2 -29.63 9.39 27.90
C ASP A 2 -28.38 9.92 27.20
N PHE A 3 -27.98 11.17 27.49
CA PHE A 3 -26.82 11.77 26.83
C PHE A 3 -25.54 10.93 26.99
N ASN A 4 -25.33 10.34 28.17
CA ASN A 4 -24.18 9.50 28.45
C ASN A 4 -24.19 8.20 27.64
N GLU A 5 -25.35 7.57 27.48
CA GLU A 5 -25.50 6.36 26.67
C GLU A 5 -25.23 6.67 25.19
N PHE A 6 -25.80 7.75 24.68
CA PHE A 6 -25.56 8.21 23.31
C PHE A 6 -24.07 8.48 23.06
N ALA A 7 -23.40 9.19 23.98
CA ALA A 7 -21.98 9.49 23.88
C ALA A 7 -21.12 8.21 23.85
N ALA A 8 -21.46 7.20 24.66
CA ALA A 8 -20.74 5.93 24.68
C ALA A 8 -20.88 5.17 23.35
N TYR A 9 -22.10 5.09 22.79
CA TYR A 9 -22.31 4.46 21.48
C TYR A 9 -21.63 5.23 20.35
N ALA A 10 -21.68 6.56 20.38
CA ALA A 10 -21.01 7.40 19.39
C ALA A 10 -19.49 7.22 19.44
N TYR A 11 -18.90 7.17 20.64
CA TYR A 11 -17.47 6.91 20.81
C TYR A 11 -17.09 5.53 20.26
N PHE A 12 -17.82 4.48 20.65
CA PHE A 12 -17.57 3.13 20.15
C PHE A 12 -17.67 3.05 18.63
N PHE A 13 -18.72 3.63 18.05
CA PHE A 13 -18.90 3.70 16.61
C PHE A 13 -17.74 4.43 15.93
N LEU A 14 -17.31 5.57 16.45
CA LEU A 14 -16.18 6.32 15.90
C LEU A 14 -14.88 5.51 15.93
N VAL A 15 -14.61 4.78 17.02
CA VAL A 15 -13.43 3.89 17.11
C VAL A 15 -13.50 2.80 16.04
N VAL A 16 -14.63 2.09 15.92
CA VAL A 16 -14.81 1.05 14.90
C VAL A 16 -14.71 1.62 13.49
N PHE A 17 -15.35 2.76 13.24
CA PHE A 17 -15.29 3.46 11.96
C PHE A 17 -13.85 3.82 11.59
N LEU A 18 -13.09 4.37 12.54
CA LEU A 18 -11.71 4.77 12.31
C LEU A 18 -10.82 3.55 12.01
N VAL A 19 -11.02 2.43 12.73
CA VAL A 19 -10.35 1.15 12.41
C VAL A 19 -10.66 0.74 10.97
N VAL A 20 -11.94 0.68 10.58
CA VAL A 20 -12.35 0.27 9.22
C VAL A 20 -11.75 1.20 8.15
N VAL A 21 -11.79 2.51 8.37
CA VAL A 21 -11.20 3.51 7.45
C VAL A 21 -9.68 3.33 7.33
N THR A 22 -8.97 3.13 8.45
CA THR A 22 -7.52 2.92 8.40
C THR A 22 -7.16 1.63 7.65
N TYR A 23 -7.82 0.51 7.94
CA TYR A 23 -7.55 -0.76 7.24
C TYR A 23 -7.92 -0.69 5.77
N SER A 24 -9.05 -0.09 5.42
CA SER A 24 -9.43 0.11 4.02
C SER A 24 -8.46 1.04 3.28
N TYR A 25 -7.92 2.06 3.93
CA TYR A 25 -6.89 2.91 3.34
C TYR A 25 -5.56 2.18 3.12
N ILE A 26 -5.14 1.34 4.06
CA ILE A 26 -3.96 0.47 3.88
C ILE A 26 -4.18 -0.48 2.70
N TYR A 27 -5.35 -1.14 2.65
CA TYR A 27 -5.72 -1.99 1.51
C TYR A 27 -5.72 -1.22 0.19
N HIS A 28 -6.24 0.00 0.18
CA HIS A 28 -6.24 0.88 -0.98
C HIS A 28 -4.83 1.21 -1.45
N LEU A 29 -3.92 1.51 -0.51
CA LEU A 29 -2.52 1.82 -0.79
C LEU A 29 -1.81 0.63 -1.45
N TYR A 30 -2.01 -0.58 -0.93
CA TYR A 30 -1.50 -1.81 -1.54
C TYR A 30 -2.18 -2.21 -2.86
N THR A 31 -3.41 -1.78 -3.09
CA THR A 31 -4.11 -2.02 -4.37
C THR A 31 -3.67 -1.03 -5.45
N LYS A 32 -3.38 0.21 -5.04
CA LYS A 32 -2.94 1.31 -5.91
C LYS A 32 -1.42 1.54 -5.85
N LYS A 33 -0.64 0.46 -5.76
CA LYS A 33 0.83 0.52 -5.75
C LYS A 33 1.43 1.20 -6.99
N LYS A 34 0.73 1.11 -8.12
CA LYS A 34 1.14 1.75 -9.36
C LYS A 34 0.88 3.26 -9.25
N ASP A 35 1.95 4.03 -9.38
CA ASP A 35 1.87 5.48 -9.49
C ASP A 35 1.05 5.91 -10.73
N SER A 36 0.80 7.22 -10.87
CA SER A 36 0.10 7.78 -12.04
C SER A 36 0.79 7.44 -13.38
N SER A 37 2.07 7.09 -13.35
CA SER A 37 2.89 6.70 -14.49
C SER A 37 2.92 5.18 -14.71
N GLY A 38 2.21 4.40 -13.90
CA GLY A 38 2.13 2.93 -13.96
C GLY A 38 3.30 2.20 -13.30
N VAL A 39 4.21 2.91 -12.64
CA VAL A 39 5.39 2.38 -11.96
C VAL A 39 5.02 1.94 -10.55
N ASP A 40 5.28 0.67 -10.25
CA ASP A 40 5.21 0.11 -8.89
C ASP A 40 6.59 0.26 -8.23
N TYR A 41 6.73 1.21 -7.31
CA TYR A 41 7.99 1.41 -6.59
C TYR A 41 8.22 0.39 -5.48
N GLU A 42 7.17 -0.25 -4.95
CA GLU A 42 7.33 -1.30 -3.95
C GLU A 42 8.04 -2.52 -4.54
N HIS A 43 7.85 -2.79 -5.83
CA HIS A 43 8.59 -3.83 -6.56
C HIS A 43 10.11 -3.64 -6.50
N TYR A 44 10.60 -2.40 -6.43
CA TYR A 44 12.04 -2.12 -6.30
C TYR A 44 12.59 -2.42 -4.91
N SER A 45 11.75 -2.56 -3.88
CA SER A 45 12.20 -3.03 -2.58
C SER A 45 12.76 -4.45 -2.63
N ASP A 46 12.37 -5.25 -3.62
CA ASP A 46 12.89 -6.60 -3.83
C ASP A 46 14.39 -6.60 -4.22
N MET A 47 14.91 -5.48 -4.73
CA MET A 47 16.34 -5.28 -5.01
C MET A 47 17.19 -5.36 -3.74
N ALA A 48 16.68 -4.85 -2.61
CA ALA A 48 17.39 -4.93 -1.34
C ALA A 48 17.40 -6.36 -0.76
N LEU A 49 16.43 -7.20 -1.16
CA LEU A 49 16.34 -8.60 -0.76
C LEU A 49 17.20 -9.50 -1.67
N LYS A 50 17.36 -9.11 -2.93
CA LYS A 50 18.06 -9.84 -4.01
C LYS A 50 19.21 -8.99 -4.56
N ASP A 51 20.22 -8.78 -3.71
CA ASP A 51 21.40 -7.96 -4.00
C ASP A 51 22.65 -8.81 -4.32
N ASP A 52 22.47 -10.10 -4.64
CA ASP A 52 23.60 -10.91 -5.11
C ASP A 52 23.94 -10.55 -6.57
N ILE A 53 25.21 -10.66 -6.93
CA ILE A 53 25.72 -10.32 -8.27
C ILE A 53 25.13 -11.22 -9.37
N GLY A 54 24.63 -12.40 -9.01
CA GLY A 54 23.95 -13.34 -9.90
C GLY A 54 22.43 -13.18 -9.96
N ASP A 55 21.84 -12.28 -9.17
CA ASP A 55 20.39 -12.15 -9.09
C ASP A 55 19.78 -11.54 -10.36
N THR A 56 18.53 -11.90 -10.63
CA THR A 56 17.81 -11.39 -11.79
C THR A 56 17.43 -9.93 -11.55
N PRO A 57 17.76 -9.00 -12.49
CA PRO A 57 17.40 -7.60 -12.35
C PRO A 57 15.89 -7.40 -12.17
N VAL A 58 15.52 -6.57 -11.19
CA VAL A 58 14.12 -6.24 -10.83
C VAL A 58 13.31 -5.75 -12.02
N LYS A 59 13.92 -5.00 -12.94
CA LYS A 59 13.37 -4.74 -14.27
C LYS A 59 14.34 -5.26 -15.32
N PRO A 60 13.83 -5.91 -16.40
CA PRO A 60 14.67 -6.31 -17.50
C PRO A 60 15.32 -5.08 -18.13
N VAL A 61 16.62 -5.19 -18.45
CA VAL A 61 17.32 -4.15 -19.20
C VAL A 61 16.59 -3.97 -20.52
N SER A 62 16.09 -2.75 -20.79
CA SER A 62 15.53 -2.42 -22.09
C SER A 62 16.58 -2.73 -23.14
N LYS A 63 16.33 -3.71 -24.00
CA LYS A 63 17.16 -3.90 -25.19
C LYS A 63 17.05 -2.61 -25.99
N THR A 64 18.10 -1.81 -25.98
CA THR A 64 18.30 -0.83 -27.03
C THR A 64 18.41 -1.63 -28.31
N GLU A 65 17.35 -1.65 -29.12
CA GLU A 65 17.50 -2.13 -30.49
C GLU A 65 18.44 -1.15 -31.18
N GLU A 66 19.71 -1.56 -31.32
CA GLU A 66 20.62 -0.92 -32.26
C GLU A 66 19.97 -1.03 -33.64
N LYS A 67 19.59 0.13 -34.19
CA LYS A 67 19.18 0.28 -35.58
C LYS A 67 20.40 0.29 -36.49
#